data_AF-A0A564Z5C6-F1
#
_entry.id   AF-A0A564Z5C6-F1
#
_cell.length_a   1.000
_cell.length_b   1.000
_cell.length_c   1.000
_cell.angle_alpha   90.00
_cell.angle_beta   90.00
_cell.angle_gamma   90.00
#
_symmetry.space_group_name_H-M   'P 1'
#
loop_
_entity.id
_entity.type
_entity.pdbx_description
1 polymer ?
#
loop_
_entity_poly.entity_id
_entity_poly.type
_entity_poly.pdbx_seq_one_letter_code
_entity_poly.pdbx_strand_id
1 'polypeptide(L)'
;MSRYLSLLLLCLCAQVLCQDVEIGDDEPVVPPQTQPESAPIAEEDDFYKGSPDISAILSFVDPPLGQPESGGAISLIAGKPATFIVSLENSPKSSNVYSLYILEAALHYPRFFGYHIQNFTVYRLQNTLEPKQQASLLYTFAPAVHLAAQQFDLAVILTYQDQTGKPYFHSLFNQTISFLEDTEGTDVELLFLCIIICGIIVLALVFLWHWISSKTGRKSHKSASYSAVDDLKGNEYTSKKTNRQANSENSNGKVKQRKK
;
A
#
# COMPACT_ATOMS: atom_id res chain seq x y z
N MET A 1 -8.79 -15.57 -46.71
CA MET A 1 -9.97 -14.74 -47.00
C MET A 1 -11.22 -15.18 -46.20
N SER A 2 -11.57 -16.47 -46.15
CA SER A 2 -12.83 -16.96 -45.53
C SER A 2 -12.96 -16.76 -43.99
N ARG A 3 -11.88 -16.83 -43.21
CA ARG A 3 -11.98 -16.72 -41.73
C ARG A 3 -12.24 -15.30 -41.22
N TYR A 4 -11.75 -14.28 -41.92
CA TYR A 4 -12.03 -12.88 -41.59
C TYR A 4 -13.46 -12.49 -41.99
N LEU A 5 -13.98 -13.06 -43.09
CA LEU A 5 -15.38 -12.87 -43.52
C LEU A 5 -16.37 -13.44 -42.50
N SER A 6 -16.07 -14.60 -41.89
CA SER A 6 -16.90 -15.20 -40.85
C SER A 6 -16.91 -14.39 -39.55
N LEU A 7 -15.77 -13.78 -39.19
CA LEU A 7 -15.65 -12.89 -38.02
C LEU A 7 -16.36 -11.56 -38.25
N LEU A 8 -16.28 -11.01 -39.46
CA LEU A 8 -17.00 -9.80 -39.84
C LEU A 8 -18.51 -10.02 -39.88
N LEU A 9 -18.96 -11.19 -40.36
CA LEU A 9 -20.38 -11.59 -40.36
C LEU A 9 -20.92 -11.80 -38.93
N LEU A 10 -20.11 -12.37 -38.03
CA LEU A 10 -20.44 -12.50 -36.60
C LEU A 10 -20.53 -11.13 -35.90
N CYS A 11 -19.62 -10.21 -36.24
CA CYS A 11 -19.62 -8.87 -35.68
C CYS A 11 -20.82 -8.03 -36.19
N LEU A 12 -21.18 -8.18 -37.48
CA LEU A 12 -22.39 -7.60 -38.06
C LEU A 12 -23.68 -8.19 -37.46
N CYS A 13 -23.71 -9.51 -37.17
CA CYS A 13 -24.83 -10.13 -36.45
C CYS A 13 -24.99 -9.62 -35.01
N ALA A 14 -23.88 -9.34 -34.31
CA ALA A 14 -23.92 -8.80 -32.95
C ALA A 14 -24.45 -7.36 -32.90
N GLN A 15 -24.22 -6.55 -33.95
CA GLN A 15 -24.73 -5.18 -34.03
C GLN A 15 -26.21 -5.11 -34.42
N VAL A 16 -26.72 -6.08 -35.19
CA VAL A 16 -28.13 -6.14 -35.61
C VAL A 16 -29.07 -6.63 -34.49
N LEU A 17 -28.55 -7.27 -33.44
CA LEU A 17 -29.35 -7.73 -32.28
C LEU A 17 -29.59 -6.65 -31.20
N CYS A 18 -29.04 -5.44 -31.37
CA CYS A 18 -29.14 -4.36 -30.37
C CYS A 18 -30.02 -3.19 -30.82
N GLN A 19 -31.11 -3.45 -31.56
CA GLN A 19 -32.17 -2.46 -31.77
C GLN A 19 -33.54 -3.01 -31.39
N ASP A 20 -34.15 -2.32 -30.43
CA ASP A 20 -35.58 -2.03 -30.25
C ASP A 20 -36.55 -3.21 -30.32
N VAL A 21 -36.83 -3.77 -29.13
CA VAL A 21 -38.13 -4.40 -28.86
C VAL A 21 -38.98 -3.39 -28.11
N GLU A 22 -39.87 -2.72 -28.86
CA GLU A 22 -41.07 -2.15 -28.29
C GLU A 22 -41.89 -3.28 -27.64
N ILE A 23 -42.17 -3.13 -26.34
CA ILE A 23 -43.21 -3.89 -25.67
C ILE A 23 -44.39 -2.94 -25.54
N GLY A 24 -45.44 -3.26 -26.30
CA GLY A 24 -46.63 -2.46 -26.47
C GLY A 24 -47.45 -2.28 -25.20
N ASP A 25 -48.24 -1.22 -25.25
CA ASP A 25 -49.32 -0.88 -24.34
C ASP A 25 -50.22 -2.10 -24.06
N ASP A 26 -50.30 -2.49 -22.79
CA ASP A 26 -51.56 -2.97 -22.22
C ASP A 26 -51.61 -2.60 -20.75
N GLU A 27 -52.50 -1.66 -20.45
CA GLU A 27 -52.73 -1.01 -19.17
C GLU A 27 -53.67 -1.88 -18.31
N PRO A 28 -53.28 -2.31 -17.09
CA PRO A 28 -54.26 -2.65 -16.08
C PRO A 28 -54.44 -1.44 -15.16
N VAL A 29 -55.61 -0.81 -15.32
CA VAL A 29 -56.18 0.24 -14.46
C VAL A 29 -55.99 -0.10 -12.97
N VAL A 30 -55.20 0.73 -12.26
CA VAL A 30 -55.15 0.78 -10.80
C VAL A 30 -55.92 2.03 -10.34
N PRO A 31 -56.92 1.91 -9.45
CA PRO A 31 -57.79 3.02 -9.06
C PRO A 31 -57.04 4.09 -8.23
N PRO A 32 -57.52 5.35 -8.23
CA PRO A 32 -56.80 6.47 -7.66
C PRO A 32 -56.89 6.46 -6.13
N GLN A 33 -55.74 6.42 -5.44
CA GLN A 33 -55.65 6.79 -4.03
C GLN A 33 -54.50 7.76 -3.80
N THR A 34 -54.89 9.03 -3.84
CA THR A 34 -54.47 10.13 -2.97
C THR A 34 -52.97 10.25 -2.67
N GLN A 35 -52.32 11.15 -3.41
CA GLN A 35 -51.15 11.88 -2.91
C GLN A 35 -51.45 12.40 -1.49
N PRO A 36 -50.63 12.11 -0.47
CA PRO A 36 -50.56 13.02 0.65
C PRO A 36 -49.85 14.27 0.15
N GLU A 37 -50.69 15.22 -0.24
CA GLU A 37 -50.46 16.65 -0.11
C GLU A 37 -49.57 16.93 1.11
N SER A 38 -48.56 17.77 0.87
CA SER A 38 -47.61 18.35 1.82
C SER A 38 -48.20 18.49 3.23
N ALA A 39 -47.95 17.50 4.09
CA ALA A 39 -48.00 17.68 5.51
C ALA A 39 -46.85 18.64 5.89
N PRO A 40 -47.05 19.56 6.85
CA PRO A 40 -45.95 20.36 7.36
C PRO A 40 -44.88 19.39 7.88
N ILE A 41 -43.63 19.61 7.48
CA ILE A 41 -42.47 18.90 8.02
C ILE A 41 -42.52 19.10 9.53
N ALA A 42 -43.04 18.12 10.25
CA ALA A 42 -42.85 18.03 11.68
C ALA A 42 -41.34 17.89 11.86
N GLU A 43 -40.75 18.74 12.69
CA GLU A 43 -39.33 18.67 13.01
C GLU A 43 -39.02 17.25 13.52
N GLU A 44 -38.45 16.41 12.66
CA GLU A 44 -37.81 15.17 13.08
C GLU A 44 -36.67 15.62 13.99
N ASP A 45 -36.84 15.40 15.29
CA ASP A 45 -35.80 15.62 16.28
C ASP A 45 -34.63 14.72 15.87
N ASP A 46 -33.65 15.32 15.20
CA ASP A 46 -32.50 14.62 14.63
C ASP A 46 -31.76 13.93 15.78
N PHE A 47 -31.97 12.62 15.91
CA PHE A 47 -31.57 11.81 17.07
C PHE A 47 -30.07 11.97 17.40
N TYR A 48 -29.27 12.32 16.39
CA TYR A 48 -27.83 12.49 16.48
C TYR A 48 -27.36 13.93 16.69
N LYS A 49 -28.26 14.90 16.84
CA LYS A 49 -27.94 16.33 17.01
C LYS A 49 -27.32 16.65 18.37
N GLY A 50 -27.49 15.78 19.36
CA GLY A 50 -27.10 16.04 20.74
C GLY A 50 -27.97 17.11 21.43
N SER A 51 -27.52 17.56 22.60
CA SER A 51 -28.16 18.63 23.37
C SER A 51 -27.89 20.00 22.74
N PRO A 52 -28.90 20.90 22.67
CA PRO A 52 -28.72 22.27 22.19
C PRO A 52 -27.77 23.11 23.07
N ASP A 53 -27.46 22.65 24.28
CA ASP A 53 -26.56 23.33 25.20
C ASP A 53 -25.08 23.02 24.94
N ILE A 54 -24.77 21.94 24.21
CA ILE A 54 -23.39 21.52 23.95
C ILE A 54 -23.00 21.89 22.53
N SER A 55 -21.95 22.72 22.43
CA SER A 55 -21.23 22.91 21.18
C SER A 55 -20.08 21.91 21.11
N ALA A 56 -19.91 21.26 19.95
CA ALA A 56 -18.85 20.29 19.74
C ALA A 56 -18.18 20.53 18.38
N ILE A 57 -16.86 20.50 18.35
CA ILE A 57 -16.06 20.71 17.14
C ILE A 57 -14.98 19.63 17.06
N LEU A 58 -14.92 18.93 15.93
CA LEU A 58 -13.90 17.93 15.64
C LEU A 58 -12.80 18.51 14.74
N SER A 59 -11.53 18.25 15.07
CA SER A 59 -10.37 18.61 14.25
C SER A 59 -9.36 17.48 14.22
N PHE A 60 -8.89 17.11 13.03
CA PHE A 60 -7.79 16.17 12.86
C PHE A 60 -6.45 16.84 13.21
N VAL A 61 -5.64 16.15 14.00
CA VAL A 61 -4.33 16.63 14.47
C VAL A 61 -3.18 15.79 13.93
N ASP A 62 -3.42 14.52 13.65
CA ASP A 62 -2.43 13.63 13.03
C ASP A 62 -3.13 12.68 12.05
N PRO A 63 -3.00 12.85 10.73
CA PRO A 63 -2.35 13.98 10.07
C PRO A 63 -3.08 15.32 10.37
N PRO A 64 -2.40 16.48 10.30
CA PRO A 64 -2.96 17.79 10.68
C PRO A 64 -3.90 18.34 9.58
N LEU A 65 -5.00 17.63 9.31
CA LEU A 65 -6.00 18.02 8.32
C LEU A 65 -6.94 19.13 8.81
N GLY A 66 -6.87 19.49 10.10
CA GLY A 66 -7.68 20.57 10.67
C GLY A 66 -9.16 20.21 10.77
N GLN A 67 -10.01 21.23 10.66
CA GLN A 67 -11.47 21.08 10.76
C GLN A 67 -12.07 20.64 9.43
N PRO A 68 -12.89 19.57 9.42
CA PRO A 68 -13.49 19.02 8.20
C PRO A 68 -14.39 19.99 7.44
N GLU A 69 -15.04 20.91 8.15
CA GLU A 69 -15.99 21.87 7.59
C GLU A 69 -15.34 22.87 6.63
N SER A 70 -14.01 22.88 6.54
CA SER A 70 -13.23 23.72 5.62
C SER A 70 -13.33 23.30 4.15
N GLY A 71 -14.13 22.29 3.81
CA GLY A 71 -14.46 21.89 2.43
C GLY A 71 -13.39 21.08 1.69
N GLY A 72 -12.37 20.61 2.41
CA GLY A 72 -11.32 19.75 1.85
C GLY A 72 -11.68 18.26 1.91
N ALA A 73 -11.26 17.50 0.91
CA ALA A 73 -11.37 16.03 0.95
C ALA A 73 -10.41 15.46 2.02
N ILE A 74 -10.94 14.71 2.98
CA ILE A 74 -10.14 14.06 4.04
C ILE A 74 -9.59 12.74 3.51
N SER A 75 -8.25 12.61 3.54
CA SER A 75 -7.54 11.39 3.16
C SER A 75 -6.64 10.94 4.30
N LEU A 76 -6.80 9.69 4.73
CA LEU A 76 -5.99 9.05 5.79
C LEU A 76 -5.19 7.89 5.21
N ILE A 77 -4.07 7.53 5.83
CA ILE A 77 -3.25 6.39 5.39
C ILE A 77 -3.76 5.13 6.10
N ALA A 78 -4.12 4.09 5.34
CA ALA A 78 -4.53 2.80 5.87
C ALA A 78 -3.36 2.15 6.66
N GLY A 79 -3.65 1.57 7.82
CA GLY A 79 -2.63 0.93 8.67
C GLY A 79 -1.83 1.88 9.55
N LYS A 80 -1.92 3.21 9.35
CA LYS A 80 -1.30 4.22 10.21
C LYS A 80 -2.32 4.78 11.19
N PRO A 81 -1.91 5.14 12.43
CA PRO A 81 -2.82 5.79 13.35
C PRO A 81 -3.23 7.17 12.81
N ALA A 82 -4.50 7.51 12.98
CA ALA A 82 -5.05 8.83 12.79
C ALA A 82 -5.63 9.33 14.12
N THR A 83 -5.37 10.59 14.43
CA THR A 83 -5.78 11.24 15.69
C THR A 83 -6.58 12.50 15.39
N PHE A 84 -7.69 12.65 16.10
CA PHE A 84 -8.46 13.89 16.14
C PHE A 84 -8.71 14.34 17.58
N ILE A 85 -9.01 15.63 17.72
CA ILE A 85 -9.45 16.25 18.95
C ILE A 85 -10.91 16.66 18.79
N VAL A 86 -11.71 16.37 19.79
CA VAL A 86 -13.07 16.90 19.96
C VAL A 86 -13.01 17.98 21.03
N SER A 87 -13.32 19.22 20.65
CA SER A 87 -13.51 20.32 21.59
C SER A 87 -14.99 20.45 21.93
N LEU A 88 -15.32 20.35 23.20
CA LEU A 88 -16.67 20.43 23.75
C LEU A 88 -16.81 21.66 24.61
N GLU A 89 -17.88 22.43 24.44
CA GLU A 89 -18.20 23.59 25.27
C GLU A 89 -19.66 23.51 25.73
N ASN A 90 -19.88 23.64 27.04
CA ASN A 90 -21.23 23.76 27.59
C ASN A 90 -21.62 25.23 27.69
N SER A 91 -22.69 25.59 26.97
CA SER A 91 -23.20 26.95 26.84
C SER A 91 -23.36 27.64 28.20
N PRO A 92 -23.01 28.94 28.31
CA PRO A 92 -23.15 29.68 29.56
C PRO A 92 -24.62 29.85 30.00
N LYS A 93 -25.58 29.61 29.11
CA LYS A 93 -27.02 29.66 29.38
C LYS A 93 -27.58 28.33 29.91
N SER A 94 -26.80 27.25 29.80
CA SER A 94 -27.17 25.93 30.29
C SER A 94 -27.20 25.90 31.81
N SER A 95 -28.21 25.25 32.39
CA SER A 95 -28.27 24.89 33.80
C SER A 95 -27.96 23.41 34.04
N ASN A 96 -27.65 22.66 32.98
CA ASN A 96 -27.43 21.22 33.03
C ASN A 96 -25.95 20.90 33.13
N VAL A 97 -25.62 19.96 34.02
CA VAL A 97 -24.32 19.28 34.03
C VAL A 97 -24.44 18.03 33.16
N TYR A 98 -23.46 17.82 32.28
CA TYR A 98 -23.44 16.66 31.39
C TYR A 98 -22.36 15.67 31.80
N SER A 99 -22.71 14.39 31.89
CA SER A 99 -21.75 13.30 32.14
C SER A 99 -21.38 12.63 30.83
N LEU A 100 -20.11 12.70 30.45
CA LEU A 100 -19.58 12.13 29.21
C LEU A 100 -19.25 10.64 29.43
N TYR A 101 -19.70 9.75 28.54
CA TYR A 101 -19.53 8.30 28.71
C TYR A 101 -18.67 7.64 27.66
N ILE A 102 -19.01 7.82 26.39
CA ILE A 102 -18.42 7.05 25.31
C ILE A 102 -18.16 7.98 24.14
N LEU A 103 -16.93 7.98 23.65
CA LEU A 103 -16.57 8.48 22.34
C LEU A 103 -16.18 7.29 21.47
N GLU A 104 -16.90 7.10 20.36
CA GLU A 104 -16.67 5.99 19.44
C GLU A 104 -16.61 6.47 18.00
N ALA A 105 -15.92 5.69 17.18
CA ALA A 105 -15.82 5.91 15.75
C ALA A 105 -16.02 4.59 15.01
N ALA A 106 -16.69 4.63 13.86
CA ALA A 106 -16.92 3.47 13.03
C ALA A 106 -16.94 3.84 11.54
N LEU A 107 -16.58 2.86 10.71
CA LEU A 107 -16.65 2.95 9.25
C LEU A 107 -17.88 2.21 8.71
N HIS A 108 -18.53 2.83 7.72
CA HIS A 108 -19.71 2.30 7.05
C HIS A 108 -19.57 2.49 5.54
N TYR A 109 -20.39 1.77 4.77
CA TYR A 109 -20.51 2.05 3.36
C TYR A 109 -21.32 3.35 3.16
N PRO A 110 -20.93 4.19 2.19
CA PRO A 110 -21.76 5.32 1.80
C PRO A 110 -23.18 4.87 1.49
N ARG A 111 -24.18 5.57 2.05
CA ARG A 111 -25.63 5.28 1.89
C ARG A 111 -26.15 4.03 2.59
N PHE A 112 -25.32 3.27 3.33
CA PHE A 112 -25.75 2.07 4.04
C PHE A 112 -25.19 1.99 5.47
N PHE A 113 -25.98 2.50 6.43
CA PHE A 113 -25.61 2.58 7.85
C PHE A 113 -25.94 1.31 8.67
N GLY A 114 -26.60 0.31 8.08
CA GLY A 114 -27.00 -0.92 8.79
C GLY A 114 -25.86 -1.92 9.03
N TYR A 115 -24.65 -1.64 8.53
CA TYR A 115 -23.50 -2.52 8.65
C TYR A 115 -22.21 -1.72 8.90
N HIS A 116 -21.49 -2.10 9.96
CA HIS A 116 -20.17 -1.55 10.28
C HIS A 116 -19.09 -2.37 9.59
N ILE A 117 -18.24 -1.70 8.82
CA ILE A 117 -17.08 -2.29 8.16
C ILE A 117 -15.98 -2.50 9.18
N GLN A 118 -15.74 -1.49 10.00
CA GLN A 118 -14.78 -1.54 11.10
C GLN A 118 -15.29 -0.66 12.24
N ASN A 119 -15.39 -1.25 13.42
CA ASN A 119 -15.56 -0.51 14.67
C ASN A 119 -14.18 -0.18 15.22
N PHE A 120 -13.94 1.09 15.53
CA PHE A 120 -12.72 1.51 16.20
C PHE A 120 -12.86 1.41 17.72
N THR A 121 -11.77 1.71 18.42
CA THR A 121 -11.70 1.63 19.88
C THR A 121 -12.77 2.48 20.54
N VAL A 122 -13.56 1.91 21.44
CA VAL A 122 -14.52 2.67 22.24
C VAL A 122 -13.77 3.38 23.38
N TYR A 123 -13.75 4.71 23.38
CA TYR A 123 -13.08 5.50 24.41
C TYR A 123 -14.07 5.85 25.53
N ARG A 124 -13.86 5.25 26.71
CA ARG A 124 -14.71 5.47 27.89
C ARG A 124 -14.27 6.71 28.65
N LEU A 125 -15.21 7.61 28.83
CA LEU A 125 -15.07 8.87 29.52
C LEU A 125 -15.67 8.74 30.93
N GLN A 126 -15.09 9.45 31.89
CA GLN A 126 -15.60 9.57 33.26
C GLN A 126 -15.60 11.04 33.70
N ASN A 127 -15.70 11.94 32.72
CA ASN A 127 -15.61 13.38 32.92
C ASN A 127 -17.01 13.99 32.92
N THR A 128 -17.19 15.02 33.74
CA THR A 128 -18.37 15.87 33.75
C THR A 128 -18.06 17.21 33.09
N LEU A 129 -19.04 17.75 32.38
CA LEU A 129 -18.97 19.05 31.72
C LEU A 129 -20.02 19.98 32.35
N GLU A 130 -19.55 20.82 33.26
CA GLU A 130 -20.39 21.80 33.95
C GLU A 130 -20.72 23.00 33.04
N PRO A 131 -21.75 23.80 33.37
CA PRO A 131 -22.03 25.05 32.64
C PRO A 131 -20.79 25.97 32.58
N LYS A 132 -20.53 26.56 31.40
CA LYS A 132 -19.37 27.42 31.12
C LYS A 132 -18.02 26.69 31.10
N GLN A 133 -18.03 25.35 31.17
CA GLN A 133 -16.82 24.56 31.08
C GLN A 133 -16.56 24.13 29.63
N GLN A 134 -15.28 24.02 29.30
CA GLN A 134 -14.80 23.42 28.06
C GLN A 134 -14.01 22.15 28.38
N ALA A 135 -14.11 21.15 27.51
CA ALA A 135 -13.30 19.94 27.54
C ALA A 135 -12.73 19.63 26.16
N SER A 136 -11.57 18.98 26.12
CA SER A 136 -10.95 18.51 24.88
C SER A 136 -10.68 17.02 25.01
N LEU A 137 -11.18 16.24 24.07
CA LEU A 137 -11.02 14.78 24.03
C LEU A 137 -10.11 14.42 22.87
N LEU A 138 -8.98 13.78 23.16
CA LEU A 138 -8.07 13.25 22.15
C LEU A 138 -8.47 11.80 21.84
N TYR A 139 -8.63 11.48 20.57
CA TYR A 139 -9.01 10.14 20.12
C TYR A 139 -8.11 9.69 18.96
N THR A 140 -7.53 8.51 19.10
CA THR A 140 -6.64 7.90 18.10
C THR A 140 -7.20 6.56 17.67
N PHE A 141 -7.25 6.32 16.37
CA PHE A 141 -7.66 5.05 15.77
C PHE A 141 -6.74 4.66 14.62
N ALA A 142 -6.76 3.40 14.21
CA ALA A 142 -5.98 2.92 13.06
C ALA A 142 -6.90 2.17 12.08
N PRO A 143 -7.16 2.70 10.87
CA PRO A 143 -7.87 1.98 9.80
C PRO A 143 -7.10 0.72 9.41
N ALA A 144 -7.83 -0.35 9.09
CA ALA A 144 -7.20 -1.58 8.64
C ALA A 144 -6.53 -1.42 7.26
N VAL A 145 -5.36 -2.06 7.05
CA VAL A 145 -4.53 -1.92 5.85
C VAL A 145 -5.30 -2.25 4.56
N HIS A 146 -6.20 -3.23 4.58
CA HIS A 146 -6.97 -3.67 3.42
C HIS A 146 -8.07 -2.69 2.98
N LEU A 147 -8.31 -1.63 3.75
CA LEU A 147 -9.25 -0.57 3.40
C LEU A 147 -8.62 0.50 2.49
N ALA A 148 -7.33 0.38 2.17
CA ALA A 148 -6.62 1.27 1.25
C ALA A 148 -7.31 1.34 -0.12
N ALA A 149 -7.16 2.48 -0.78
CA ALA A 149 -7.71 2.80 -2.10
C ALA A 149 -9.26 2.81 -2.20
N GLN A 150 -9.96 2.81 -1.06
CA GLN A 150 -11.42 2.89 -1.02
C GLN A 150 -11.89 4.08 -0.16
N GLN A 151 -13.12 4.52 -0.44
CA GLN A 151 -13.84 5.53 0.32
C GLN A 151 -14.89 4.91 1.24
N PHE A 152 -14.97 5.42 2.46
CA PHE A 152 -15.92 4.98 3.47
C PHE A 152 -16.45 6.16 4.27
N ASP A 153 -17.66 6.00 4.81
CA ASP A 153 -18.23 6.98 5.72
C ASP A 153 -17.70 6.74 7.13
N LEU A 154 -16.96 7.72 7.64
CA LEU A 154 -16.51 7.72 9.02
C LEU A 154 -17.56 8.45 9.86
N ALA A 155 -18.17 7.72 10.80
CA ALA A 155 -19.03 8.31 11.82
C ALA A 155 -18.27 8.36 13.15
N VAL A 156 -18.33 9.51 13.82
CA VAL A 156 -17.80 9.73 15.17
C VAL A 156 -18.96 10.19 16.04
N ILE A 157 -19.24 9.43 17.09
CA ILE A 157 -20.40 9.64 17.97
C ILE A 157 -19.91 9.80 19.40
N LEU A 158 -20.38 10.85 20.06
CA LEU A 158 -20.22 11.08 21.48
C LEU A 158 -21.53 10.81 22.21
N THR A 159 -21.50 9.88 23.15
CA THR A 159 -22.62 9.57 24.03
C THR A 159 -22.39 10.19 25.40
N TYR A 160 -23.38 10.96 25.85
CA TYR A 160 -23.40 11.60 27.17
C TYR A 160 -24.83 11.67 27.68
N GLN A 161 -25.01 12.05 28.94
CA GLN A 161 -26.33 12.28 29.51
C GLN A 161 -26.38 13.57 30.32
N ASP A 162 -27.55 14.14 30.45
CA ASP A 162 -27.79 15.25 31.38
C ASP A 162 -27.99 14.77 32.83
N GLN A 163 -28.11 15.73 33.74
CA GLN A 163 -28.39 15.50 35.17
C GLN A 163 -29.72 14.76 35.45
N THR A 164 -30.65 14.72 34.49
CA THR A 164 -31.91 13.98 34.61
C THR A 164 -31.78 12.51 34.18
N GLY A 165 -30.63 12.14 33.61
CA GLY A 165 -30.36 10.82 33.08
C GLY A 165 -30.82 10.61 31.64
N LYS A 166 -31.20 11.67 30.92
CA LYS A 166 -31.56 11.57 29.51
C LYS A 166 -30.29 11.39 28.67
N PRO A 167 -30.16 10.30 27.88
CA PRO A 167 -29.02 10.10 27.01
C PRO A 167 -29.12 10.96 25.74
N TYR A 168 -27.96 11.41 25.26
CA TYR A 168 -27.77 12.10 24.00
C TYR A 168 -26.70 11.37 23.20
N PHE A 169 -27.00 11.13 21.92
CA PHE A 169 -26.05 10.63 20.94
C PHE A 169 -25.72 11.80 20.03
N HIS A 170 -24.49 12.29 20.05
CA HIS A 170 -24.09 13.46 19.29
C HIS A 170 -23.13 13.04 18.20
N SER A 171 -23.57 13.11 16.94
CA SER A 171 -22.74 12.88 15.76
C SER A 171 -21.82 14.08 15.55
N LEU A 172 -20.55 13.89 15.87
CA LEU A 172 -19.51 14.91 15.76
C LEU A 172 -18.93 14.98 14.35
N PHE A 173 -18.98 13.88 13.63
CA PHE A 173 -18.46 13.76 12.28
C PHE A 173 -19.19 12.62 11.58
N ASN A 174 -19.70 12.88 10.38
CA ASN A 174 -20.34 11.86 9.54
C ASN A 174 -20.13 12.22 8.08
N GLN A 175 -18.94 11.92 7.56
CA GLN A 175 -18.56 12.26 6.19
C GLN A 175 -17.76 11.13 5.55
N THR A 176 -17.80 11.09 4.23
CA THR A 176 -17.00 10.18 3.41
C THR A 176 -15.53 10.61 3.44
N ILE A 177 -14.64 9.70 3.81
CA ILE A 177 -13.19 9.87 3.79
C ILE A 177 -12.55 8.85 2.86
N SER A 178 -11.37 9.17 2.34
CA SER A 178 -10.59 8.28 1.47
C SER A 178 -9.43 7.65 2.24
N PHE A 179 -9.14 6.38 2.00
CA PHE A 179 -7.91 5.77 2.51
C PHE A 179 -6.86 5.60 1.41
N LEU A 180 -5.65 6.04 1.71
CA LEU A 180 -4.47 5.87 0.87
C LEU A 180 -3.67 4.64 1.34
N GLU A 181 -2.97 4.02 0.41
CA GLU A 181 -2.00 2.98 0.74
C GLU A 181 -0.75 3.62 1.36
N ASP A 182 -0.17 2.95 2.36
CA ASP A 182 1.11 3.35 2.92
C ASP A 182 2.22 3.06 1.90
N THR A 183 2.66 4.09 1.18
CA THR A 183 3.78 3.99 0.25
C THR A 183 5.14 4.10 0.96
N GLU A 184 5.18 4.18 2.30
CA GLU A 184 6.40 4.12 3.12
C GLU A 184 7.05 2.72 3.16
N GLY A 185 6.95 1.97 2.06
CA GLY A 185 7.90 0.90 1.79
C GLY A 185 9.27 1.51 1.53
N THR A 186 10.33 0.86 2.01
CA THR A 186 11.69 1.13 1.51
C THR A 186 11.63 1.26 0.00
N ASP A 187 12.21 2.31 -0.59
CA ASP A 187 12.22 2.51 -2.04
C ASP A 187 12.96 1.35 -2.70
N VAL A 188 12.22 0.25 -2.93
CA VAL A 188 12.72 -1.00 -3.45
C VAL A 188 13.14 -0.82 -4.89
N GLU A 189 12.55 0.15 -5.60
CA GLU A 189 12.95 0.52 -6.95
C GLU A 189 14.35 1.13 -6.94
N LEU A 190 14.63 2.07 -6.03
CA LEU A 190 15.95 2.68 -5.86
C LEU A 190 16.98 1.68 -5.31
N LEU A 191 16.60 0.85 -4.35
CA LEU A 191 17.47 -0.20 -3.80
C LEU A 191 17.85 -1.20 -4.89
N PHE A 192 16.87 -1.65 -5.68
CA PHE A 192 17.08 -2.54 -6.82
C PHE A 192 18.00 -1.91 -7.88
N LEU A 193 17.75 -0.63 -8.23
CA LEU A 193 18.60 0.12 -9.15
C LEU A 193 20.04 0.24 -8.63
N CYS A 194 20.22 0.48 -7.33
CA CYS A 194 21.54 0.57 -6.71
C CYS A 194 22.31 -0.75 -6.82
N ILE A 195 21.66 -1.90 -6.57
CA ILE A 195 22.27 -3.23 -6.72
C ILE A 195 22.70 -3.47 -8.18
N ILE A 196 21.86 -3.11 -9.15
CA ILE A 196 22.18 -3.27 -10.58
C ILE A 196 23.39 -2.42 -10.96
N ILE A 197 23.42 -1.15 -10.55
CA ILE A 197 24.54 -0.25 -10.84
C ILE A 197 25.83 -0.80 -10.23
N CYS A 198 25.80 -1.28 -8.99
CA CYS A 198 26.96 -1.92 -8.36
C CYS A 198 27.44 -3.13 -9.18
N GLY A 199 26.52 -3.97 -9.66
CA GLY A 199 26.84 -5.11 -10.52
C GLY A 199 27.51 -4.71 -11.84
N ILE A 200 27.00 -3.66 -12.50
CA ILE A 200 27.58 -3.13 -13.76
C ILE A 200 28.99 -2.59 -13.52
N ILE A 201 29.22 -1.88 -12.42
CA ILE A 201 30.56 -1.35 -12.06
C ILE A 201 31.56 -2.50 -11.88
N VAL A 202 31.20 -3.54 -11.14
CA VAL A 202 32.06 -4.71 -10.94
C VAL A 202 32.35 -5.41 -12.27
N LEU A 203 31.34 -5.59 -13.12
CA LEU A 203 31.50 -6.21 -14.43
C LEU A 203 32.44 -5.39 -15.34
N ALA A 204 32.29 -4.06 -15.35
CA ALA A 204 33.16 -3.16 -16.09
C ALA A 204 34.61 -3.24 -15.61
N LEU A 205 34.84 -3.30 -14.29
CA LEU A 205 36.17 -3.46 -13.70
C LEU A 205 36.82 -4.79 -14.10
N VAL A 206 36.07 -5.89 -14.05
CA VAL A 206 36.57 -7.22 -14.47
C VAL A 206 36.88 -7.26 -15.97
N PHE A 207 36.00 -6.68 -16.79
CA PHE A 207 36.23 -6.59 -18.23
C PHE A 207 37.48 -5.77 -18.57
N LEU A 208 37.64 -4.63 -17.90
CA LEU A 208 38.81 -3.77 -18.06
C LEU A 208 40.10 -4.47 -17.62
N TRP A 209 40.05 -5.20 -16.49
CA TRP A 209 41.15 -6.02 -16.01
C TRP A 209 41.56 -7.09 -17.05
N HIS A 210 40.58 -7.82 -17.59
CA HIS A 210 40.84 -8.87 -18.58
C HIS A 210 41.43 -8.29 -19.88
N TRP A 211 40.93 -7.14 -20.33
CA TRP A 211 41.42 -6.43 -21.50
C TRP A 211 42.88 -5.97 -21.34
N ILE A 212 43.24 -5.38 -20.19
CA ILE A 212 44.61 -4.94 -19.90
C ILE A 212 45.57 -6.14 -19.79
N SER A 213 45.14 -7.20 -19.10
CA SER A 213 45.93 -8.43 -18.93
C SER A 213 46.22 -9.10 -20.28
N SER A 214 45.23 -9.16 -21.18
CA SER A 214 45.39 -9.77 -22.50
C SER A 214 46.43 -9.07 -23.39
N LYS A 215 46.65 -7.75 -23.20
CA LYS A 215 47.62 -6.97 -23.99
C LYS A 215 49.05 -7.05 -23.47
N THR A 216 49.26 -7.49 -22.22
CA THR A 216 50.58 -7.50 -21.58
C THR A 216 51.33 -8.84 -21.75
N GLY A 217 50.66 -9.89 -22.27
CA GLY A 217 51.22 -11.23 -22.44
C GLY A 217 51.99 -11.53 -23.74
N ARG A 218 52.12 -10.60 -24.69
CA ARG A 218 52.88 -10.84 -25.95
C ARG A 218 54.31 -10.29 -25.86
N LYS A 219 55.14 -10.85 -24.98
CA LYS A 219 56.60 -10.83 -25.13
C LYS A 219 57.09 -12.25 -25.36
N SER A 220 56.88 -12.73 -26.58
CA SER A 220 57.54 -13.94 -27.08
C SER A 220 59.02 -13.62 -27.28
N HIS A 221 59.87 -14.39 -26.61
CA HIS A 221 61.33 -14.40 -26.75
C HIS A 221 61.73 -14.43 -28.24
N LYS A 222 62.35 -13.37 -28.74
CA LYS A 222 63.14 -13.45 -29.98
C LYS A 222 64.56 -13.87 -29.61
N SER A 223 64.93 -15.10 -29.91
CA SER A 223 66.33 -15.56 -29.89
C SER A 223 67.13 -14.78 -30.92
N ALA A 224 68.25 -14.20 -30.52
CA ALA A 224 69.19 -13.52 -31.41
C ALA A 224 69.84 -14.53 -32.38
N SER A 225 69.73 -14.26 -33.67
CA SER A 225 70.50 -14.89 -34.74
C SER A 225 71.85 -14.16 -34.83
N TYR A 226 72.96 -14.82 -34.49
CA TYR A 226 74.31 -14.34 -34.79
C TYR A 226 74.88 -15.09 -35.99
N SER A 227 75.27 -14.33 -37.01
CA SER A 227 75.86 -14.78 -38.27
C SER A 227 77.29 -15.27 -38.07
N ALA A 228 77.61 -16.38 -38.73
CA ALA A 228 78.93 -16.99 -38.85
C ALA A 228 79.89 -16.16 -39.71
N VAL A 229 81.17 -16.08 -39.31
CA VAL A 229 82.33 -15.90 -40.18
C VAL A 229 83.49 -16.74 -39.61
N ASP A 230 84.22 -17.36 -40.54
CA ASP A 230 85.24 -18.41 -40.43
C ASP A 230 86.31 -18.30 -39.33
N ASP A 231 86.69 -19.44 -38.73
CA ASP A 231 88.06 -19.94 -38.89
C ASP A 231 88.23 -21.43 -38.54
N LEU A 232 89.01 -22.12 -39.36
CA LEU A 232 89.32 -23.56 -39.33
C LEU A 232 90.55 -23.83 -38.44
N LYS A 233 90.43 -24.73 -37.44
CA LYS A 233 91.39 -25.82 -37.12
C LYS A 233 91.10 -26.46 -35.76
N GLY A 234 91.19 -27.78 -35.70
CA GLY A 234 91.35 -28.53 -34.44
C GLY A 234 90.37 -29.67 -34.26
N ASN A 235 90.59 -30.75 -35.02
CA ASN A 235 89.99 -32.06 -34.83
C ASN A 235 90.69 -32.82 -33.69
N GLU A 236 90.00 -33.18 -32.60
CA GLU A 236 90.34 -34.41 -31.86
C GLU A 236 89.20 -34.94 -30.97
N TYR A 237 89.21 -36.26 -30.78
CA TYR A 237 88.15 -37.21 -30.44
C TYR A 237 87.36 -37.01 -29.13
N THR A 238 86.09 -37.45 -29.09
CA THR A 238 85.73 -38.74 -28.47
C THR A 238 84.23 -39.09 -28.52
N SER A 239 84.03 -40.34 -28.95
CA SER A 239 82.87 -41.25 -28.91
C SER A 239 81.99 -41.24 -27.66
N LYS A 240 80.65 -41.29 -27.82
CA LYS A 240 79.79 -42.48 -27.57
C LYS A 240 78.29 -42.14 -27.52
N LYS A 241 77.59 -42.54 -28.59
CA LYS A 241 76.34 -43.34 -28.63
C LYS A 241 75.50 -43.43 -27.34
N THR A 242 74.22 -43.07 -27.39
CA THR A 242 73.07 -44.02 -27.32
C THR A 242 71.74 -43.28 -27.20
N ASN A 243 70.92 -43.43 -28.23
CA ASN A 243 69.47 -43.29 -28.15
C ASN A 243 68.90 -44.65 -27.76
N ARG A 244 68.09 -44.73 -26.70
CA ARG A 244 67.05 -45.75 -26.55
C ARG A 244 65.95 -45.31 -25.59
N GLN A 245 64.77 -45.22 -26.18
CA GLN A 245 63.43 -45.21 -25.62
C GLN A 245 63.06 -46.62 -25.13
N ALA A 246 62.37 -46.74 -23.98
CA ALA A 246 61.42 -47.78 -23.54
C ALA A 246 61.38 -47.78 -21.99
N ASN A 247 60.27 -47.40 -21.36
CA ASN A 247 59.10 -48.24 -21.04
C ASN A 247 59.40 -49.35 -20.01
N SER A 248 58.83 -49.24 -18.80
CA SER A 248 58.16 -50.37 -18.14
C SER A 248 57.39 -49.90 -16.90
N GLU A 249 56.08 -50.17 -16.92
CA GLU A 249 55.29 -50.55 -15.74
C GLU A 249 56.06 -51.56 -14.88
N ASN A 250 55.96 -51.49 -13.54
CA ASN A 250 55.32 -52.57 -12.76
C ASN A 250 55.14 -52.24 -11.28
N SER A 251 54.02 -52.73 -10.76
CA SER A 251 53.76 -53.30 -9.41
C SER A 251 54.03 -52.45 -8.16
N ASN A 252 53.00 -52.04 -7.42
CA ASN A 252 52.14 -52.83 -6.52
C ASN A 252 52.73 -52.97 -5.10
N GLY A 253 52.01 -52.42 -4.12
CA GLY A 253 52.32 -52.47 -2.69
C GLY A 253 51.12 -52.02 -1.84
N LYS A 254 50.02 -52.78 -1.92
CA LYS A 254 48.91 -52.74 -0.93
C LYS A 254 49.41 -53.18 0.44
N VAL A 255 48.92 -52.54 1.52
CA VAL A 255 48.29 -53.11 2.76
C VAL A 255 47.80 -51.87 3.53
N LYS A 256 46.51 -51.47 3.63
CA LYS A 256 45.28 -52.07 4.17
C LYS A 256 45.39 -52.56 5.62
N GLN A 257 44.92 -51.76 6.58
CA GLN A 257 43.99 -52.27 7.60
C GLN A 257 43.02 -51.20 8.11
N ARG A 258 41.75 -51.59 8.09
CA ARG A 258 40.54 -50.98 8.63
C ARG A 258 40.33 -51.53 10.04
N LYS A 259 39.78 -50.73 10.95
CA LYS A 259 38.52 -51.03 11.68
C LYS A 259 38.22 -49.85 12.60
N LYS A 260 37.09 -49.19 12.36
CA LYS A 260 35.81 -49.27 13.10
C LYS A 260 35.78 -48.23 14.20
#